data_AF-A0A9W8L7N8-F1
#
_entry.id   AF-A0A9W8L7N8-F1
#
_cell.length_a   1.000
_cell.length_b   1.000
_cell.length_c   1.000
_cell.angle_alpha   90.00
_cell.angle_beta   90.00
_cell.angle_gamma   90.00
#
_symmetry.space_group_name_H-M   'P 1'
#
loop_
_entity.id
_entity.type
_entity.pdbx_description
1 polymer ?
#
loop_
_entity_poly.entity_id
_entity_poly.type
_entity_poly.pdbx_seq_one_letter_code
_entity_poly.pdbx_strand_id
1 'polypeptide(L)'
;KKGNYPHDAVFALLPYINGRSNKQAQLSLTLLDNLVKNCGHPVHYQVASREFLNELFRRFPEFQPSMPNPLHYRILELLQEWRVTLCRRSRYKDDLQRINDMYSLLRRKGWRFPELESENVAVVLGPEDTLKSREELEREDLEAMQAKLQELLRRATPRDLREANKLMKIITGYEQSSKRPDYDKEWETELQGIEAKVVLLTEILQSAEPGVRLDDTAQQLLAKCMSSQSRLQKLIAESDGQADDNNAEDSEEKRELARLIRLNDLIGDAVQAYRDLERGKTPEFRNMDAASAVAGAQSGENELIAWDDEPASDTSAGQTQQ
;
A
#
# COMPACT_ATOMS: atom_id res chain seq x y z
N LYS A 1 -28.09 -8.49 5.29
CA LYS A 1 -28.00 -7.87 3.93
C LYS A 1 -27.08 -6.66 4.06
N LYS A 2 -25.82 -6.73 3.63
CA LYS A 2 -24.96 -5.54 3.55
C LYS A 2 -25.53 -4.66 2.42
N GLY A 3 -26.38 -3.69 2.78
CA GLY A 3 -26.89 -2.69 1.85
C GLY A 3 -25.76 -1.78 1.35
N ASN A 4 -26.08 -0.90 0.41
CA ASN A 4 -25.14 0.04 -0.21
C ASN A 4 -24.74 1.20 0.74
N TYR A 5 -24.41 0.86 1.99
CA TYR A 5 -24.16 1.82 3.07
C TYR A 5 -23.03 2.82 2.77
N PRO A 6 -21.91 2.44 2.10
CA PRO A 6 -20.86 3.39 1.76
C PRO A 6 -21.33 4.47 0.77
N HIS A 7 -22.09 4.07 -0.24
CA HIS A 7 -22.68 5.02 -1.19
C HIS A 7 -23.66 5.95 -0.46
N ASP A 8 -24.60 5.41 0.30
CA ASP A 8 -25.64 6.23 0.94
C ASP A 8 -25.03 7.20 1.96
N ALA A 9 -24.00 6.77 2.71
CA ALA A 9 -23.28 7.64 3.64
C ALA A 9 -22.58 8.80 2.92
N VAL A 10 -21.88 8.53 1.81
CA VAL A 10 -21.14 9.54 1.04
C VAL A 10 -22.10 10.49 0.31
N PHE A 11 -23.12 9.95 -0.36
CA PHE A 11 -24.08 10.76 -1.12
C PHE A 11 -25.02 11.57 -0.23
N ALA A 12 -25.31 11.12 1.00
CA ALA A 12 -26.07 11.89 1.97
C ALA A 12 -25.38 13.20 2.39
N LEU A 13 -24.05 13.32 2.21
CA LEU A 13 -23.30 14.56 2.50
C LEU A 13 -23.43 15.62 1.40
N LEU A 14 -23.68 15.23 0.15
CA LEU A 14 -23.72 16.15 -0.99
C LEU A 14 -24.73 17.29 -0.84
N PRO A 15 -25.98 17.08 -0.36
CA PRO A 15 -26.94 18.17 -0.15
C PRO A 15 -26.47 19.18 0.90
N TYR A 16 -25.72 18.72 1.90
CA TYR A 16 -25.20 19.57 2.97
C TYR A 16 -23.97 20.36 2.53
N ILE A 17 -23.08 19.73 1.76
CA ILE A 17 -21.93 20.39 1.12
C ILE A 17 -22.40 21.47 0.15
N ASN A 18 -23.42 21.17 -0.66
CA ASN A 18 -24.01 22.10 -1.61
C ASN A 18 -25.08 23.03 -0.99
N GLY A 19 -25.27 22.97 0.33
CA GLY A 19 -26.27 23.73 1.06
C GLY A 19 -26.01 25.24 1.08
N ARG A 20 -26.96 26.01 1.62
CA ARG A 20 -26.83 27.48 1.76
C ARG A 20 -25.94 27.90 2.92
N SER A 21 -25.75 27.03 3.93
CA SER A 21 -24.99 27.33 5.14
C SER A 21 -23.53 26.92 4.97
N ASN A 22 -22.62 27.90 4.98
CA ASN A 22 -21.18 27.63 4.85
C ASN A 22 -20.63 26.79 6.02
N LYS A 23 -21.14 26.98 7.25
CA LYS A 23 -20.72 26.19 8.41
C LYS A 23 -21.09 24.72 8.28
N GLN A 24 -22.29 24.46 7.76
CA GLN A 24 -22.76 23.09 7.53
C GLN A 24 -21.94 22.43 6.43
N ALA A 25 -21.65 23.14 5.35
CA ALA A 25 -20.79 22.64 4.28
C ALA A 25 -19.37 22.32 4.79
N GLN A 26 -18.78 23.18 5.63
CA GLN A 26 -17.47 22.91 6.25
C GLN A 26 -17.48 21.64 7.10
N LEU A 27 -18.47 21.48 7.99
CA LEU A 27 -18.58 20.28 8.83
C LEU A 27 -18.80 19.01 8.00
N SER A 28 -19.61 19.08 6.95
CA SER A 28 -19.83 17.96 6.04
C SER A 28 -18.56 17.58 5.26
N LEU A 29 -17.74 18.55 4.86
CA LEU A 29 -16.44 18.28 4.23
C LEU A 29 -15.45 17.65 5.22
N THR A 30 -15.43 18.08 6.48
CA THR A 30 -14.61 17.44 7.52
C THR A 30 -15.08 16.02 7.79
N LEU A 31 -16.39 15.76 7.83
CA LEU A 31 -16.91 14.41 7.99
C LEU A 31 -16.55 13.52 6.79
N LEU A 32 -16.66 14.05 5.57
CA LEU A 32 -16.25 13.35 4.36
C LEU A 32 -14.77 12.96 4.41
N ASP A 33 -13.91 13.88 4.83
CA ASP A 33 -12.47 13.62 5.01
C ASP A 33 -12.22 12.47 6.01
N ASN A 34 -12.90 12.49 7.16
CA ASN A 34 -12.82 11.40 8.13
C ASN A 34 -13.33 10.05 7.59
N LEU A 35 -14.39 10.05 6.77
CA LEU A 35 -14.88 8.83 6.14
C LEU A 35 -13.86 8.27 5.15
N VAL A 36 -13.24 9.14 4.33
CA VAL A 36 -12.19 8.72 3.40
C VAL A 36 -10.98 8.18 4.15
N LYS A 37 -10.59 8.79 5.27
CA LYS A 37 -9.44 8.34 6.08
C LYS A 37 -9.68 6.99 6.76
N ASN A 38 -10.88 6.73 7.25
CA ASN A 38 -11.13 5.59 8.14
C ASN A 38 -11.89 4.41 7.52
N CYS A 39 -12.64 4.60 6.42
CA CYS A 39 -13.56 3.57 5.91
C CYS A 39 -13.02 2.75 4.73
N GLY A 40 -11.78 3.00 4.29
CA GLY A 40 -11.09 2.21 3.28
C GLY A 40 -11.70 2.25 1.87
N HIS A 41 -11.35 1.24 1.07
CA HIS A 41 -11.66 1.19 -0.37
C HIS A 41 -13.15 1.35 -0.72
N PRO A 42 -14.13 0.78 0.01
CA PRO A 42 -15.54 0.94 -0.34
C PRO A 42 -16.00 2.40 -0.39
N VAL A 43 -15.48 3.26 0.50
CA VAL A 43 -15.77 4.70 0.48
C VAL A 43 -14.94 5.40 -0.59
N HIS A 44 -13.67 5.03 -0.77
CA HIS A 44 -12.81 5.60 -1.82
C HIS A 44 -13.41 5.40 -3.21
N TYR A 45 -13.93 4.20 -3.48
CA TYR A 45 -14.57 3.86 -4.74
C TYR A 45 -15.80 4.73 -5.02
N GLN A 46 -16.60 5.04 -3.99
CA GLN A 46 -17.76 5.91 -4.12
C GLN A 46 -17.38 7.38 -4.32
N VAL A 47 -16.35 7.86 -3.62
CA VAL A 47 -15.81 9.21 -3.79
C VAL A 47 -15.16 9.40 -5.17
N ALA A 48 -14.56 8.34 -5.73
CA ALA A 48 -14.02 8.35 -7.09
C ALA A 48 -15.10 8.26 -8.18
N SER A 49 -16.39 8.07 -7.83
CA SER A 49 -17.45 7.98 -8.82
C SER A 49 -17.65 9.30 -9.59
N ARG A 50 -18.04 9.20 -10.86
CA ARG A 50 -18.28 10.40 -11.70
C ARG A 50 -19.44 11.21 -11.16
N GLU A 51 -20.46 10.53 -10.66
CA GLU A 51 -21.67 11.12 -10.09
C GLU A 51 -21.31 11.97 -8.86
N PHE A 52 -20.54 11.40 -7.93
CA PHE A 52 -20.12 12.10 -6.73
C PHE A 52 -19.23 13.31 -7.04
N LEU A 53 -18.18 13.12 -7.86
CA LEU A 53 -17.27 14.21 -8.21
C LEU A 53 -17.99 15.35 -8.92
N ASN A 54 -18.91 15.07 -9.85
CA ASN A 54 -19.67 16.13 -10.53
C ASN A 54 -20.55 16.92 -9.56
N GLU A 55 -21.20 16.25 -8.60
CA GLU A 55 -22.02 16.94 -7.60
C GLU A 55 -21.16 17.71 -6.58
N LEU A 56 -20.00 17.20 -6.19
CA LEU A 56 -19.05 17.89 -5.30
C LEU A 56 -18.56 19.22 -5.91
N PHE A 57 -18.28 19.21 -7.22
CA PHE A 57 -17.81 20.39 -7.96
C PHE A 57 -18.94 21.21 -8.59
N ARG A 58 -20.21 20.89 -8.35
CA ARG A 58 -21.36 21.52 -9.03
C ARG A 58 -21.45 23.04 -8.84
N ARG A 59 -21.04 23.56 -7.68
CA ARG A 59 -21.07 25.00 -7.37
C ARG A 59 -19.80 25.74 -7.77
N PHE A 60 -18.84 25.04 -8.40
CA PHE A 60 -17.63 25.70 -8.87
C PHE A 60 -17.95 26.57 -10.07
N PRO A 61 -17.55 27.85 -10.06
CA PRO A 61 -17.63 28.69 -11.24
C PRO A 61 -16.73 28.14 -12.34
N GLU A 62 -17.02 28.51 -13.58
CA GLU A 62 -16.26 28.05 -14.75
C GLU A 62 -14.78 28.48 -14.69
N PHE A 63 -14.53 29.67 -14.14
CA PHE A 63 -13.21 30.24 -13.91
C PHE A 63 -13.01 30.55 -12.43
N GLN A 64 -11.76 30.48 -11.96
CA GLN A 64 -11.42 30.83 -10.60
C GLN A 64 -11.72 32.32 -10.34
N PRO A 65 -12.59 32.65 -9.36
CA PRO A 65 -12.85 34.04 -9.00
C PRO A 65 -11.63 34.69 -8.36
N SER A 66 -11.51 36.02 -8.48
CA SER A 66 -10.43 36.79 -7.84
C SER A 66 -10.40 36.64 -6.32
N MET A 67 -11.58 36.43 -5.70
CA MET A 67 -11.71 36.11 -4.27
C MET A 67 -12.13 34.64 -4.12
N PRO A 68 -11.22 33.73 -3.76
CA PRO A 68 -11.55 32.32 -3.59
C PRO A 68 -12.46 32.12 -2.39
N ASN A 69 -13.58 31.42 -2.59
CA ASN A 69 -14.44 30.97 -1.49
C ASN A 69 -13.67 29.95 -0.63
N PRO A 70 -13.59 30.11 0.71
CA PRO A 70 -12.93 29.16 1.59
C PRO A 70 -13.40 27.70 1.40
N LEU A 71 -14.67 27.49 1.04
CA LEU A 71 -15.20 26.16 0.74
C LEU A 71 -14.58 25.56 -0.53
N HIS A 72 -14.44 26.34 -1.60
CA HIS A 72 -13.82 25.87 -2.83
C HIS A 72 -12.35 25.53 -2.60
N TYR A 73 -11.66 26.34 -1.79
CA TYR A 73 -10.28 26.05 -1.40
C TYR A 73 -10.17 24.73 -0.64
N ARG A 74 -11.04 24.49 0.35
CA ARG A 74 -11.05 23.22 1.11
C ARG A 74 -11.36 22.00 0.22
N ILE A 75 -12.27 22.13 -0.73
CA ILE A 75 -12.55 21.03 -1.68
C ILE A 75 -11.35 20.75 -2.60
N LEU A 76 -10.64 21.79 -3.05
CA LEU A 76 -9.42 21.63 -3.85
C LEU A 76 -8.29 20.98 -3.05
N GLU A 77 -8.17 21.33 -1.76
CA GLU A 77 -7.24 20.71 -0.82
C GLU A 77 -7.52 19.21 -0.68
N LEU A 78 -8.77 18.82 -0.40
CA LEU A 78 -9.18 17.41 -0.32
C LEU A 78 -8.91 16.66 -1.63
N LEU A 79 -9.19 17.27 -2.79
CA LEU A 79 -8.91 16.65 -4.09
C LEU A 79 -7.41 16.40 -4.30
N GLN A 80 -6.58 17.37 -3.92
CA GLN A 80 -5.13 17.26 -4.01
C GLN A 80 -4.61 16.20 -3.02
N GLU A 81 -5.16 16.13 -1.81
CA GLU A 81 -4.88 15.10 -0.81
C GLU A 81 -5.20 13.71 -1.36
N TRP A 82 -6.43 13.47 -1.82
CA TRP A 82 -6.87 12.19 -2.39
C TRP A 82 -6.05 11.77 -3.61
N ARG A 83 -5.58 12.73 -4.42
CA ARG A 83 -4.70 12.43 -5.53
C ARG A 83 -3.34 11.90 -5.07
N VAL A 84 -2.75 12.53 -4.05
CA VAL A 84 -1.42 12.13 -3.55
C VAL A 84 -1.50 10.83 -2.76
N THR A 85 -2.53 10.66 -1.94
CA THR A 85 -2.67 9.50 -1.05
C THR A 85 -3.28 8.32 -1.79
N LEU A 86 -4.47 8.48 -2.35
CA LEU A 86 -5.21 7.37 -2.95
C LEU A 86 -4.72 7.03 -4.37
N CYS A 87 -4.45 8.02 -5.23
CA CYS A 87 -4.17 7.73 -6.63
C CYS A 87 -2.70 7.36 -6.94
N ARG A 88 -1.75 7.73 -6.08
CA ARG A 88 -0.33 7.41 -6.30
C ARG A 88 0.16 6.19 -5.53
N ARG A 89 -0.45 5.89 -4.39
CA ARG A 89 0.05 4.86 -3.45
C ARG A 89 -0.94 3.73 -3.17
N SER A 90 -2.23 3.88 -3.50
CA SER A 90 -3.19 2.78 -3.30
C SER A 90 -2.98 1.65 -4.30
N ARG A 91 -3.11 0.40 -3.80
CA ARG A 91 -3.21 -0.84 -4.59
C ARG A 91 -4.30 -0.75 -5.67
N TYR A 92 -5.38 -0.02 -5.42
CA TYR A 92 -6.53 0.12 -6.32
C TYR A 92 -6.54 1.40 -7.15
N LYS A 93 -5.36 1.98 -7.43
CA LYS A 93 -5.21 3.24 -8.17
C LYS A 93 -5.99 3.32 -9.48
N ASP A 94 -6.16 2.20 -10.19
CA ASP A 94 -6.85 2.14 -11.48
C ASP A 94 -8.35 2.49 -11.35
N ASP A 95 -8.97 2.11 -10.22
CA ASP A 95 -10.37 2.43 -9.95
C ASP A 95 -10.58 3.90 -9.54
N LEU A 96 -9.51 4.58 -9.15
CA LEU A 96 -9.52 5.95 -8.65
C LEU A 96 -9.10 6.99 -9.71
N GLN A 97 -8.84 6.56 -10.96
CA GLN A 97 -8.36 7.42 -12.04
C GLN A 97 -9.23 8.67 -12.28
N ARG A 98 -10.54 8.58 -12.00
CA ARG A 98 -11.49 9.70 -12.15
C ARG A 98 -11.14 10.91 -11.28
N ILE A 99 -10.50 10.68 -10.13
CA ILE A 99 -9.99 11.75 -9.26
C ILE A 99 -8.86 12.51 -9.97
N ASN A 100 -7.92 11.79 -10.61
CA ASN A 100 -6.87 12.39 -11.43
C ASN A 100 -7.43 13.15 -12.65
N ASP A 101 -8.46 12.61 -13.30
CA ASP A 101 -9.11 13.26 -14.44
C ASP A 101 -9.75 14.59 -14.03
N MET A 102 -10.47 14.60 -12.90
CA MET A 102 -11.10 15.80 -12.35
C MET A 102 -10.05 16.85 -11.97
N TYR A 103 -8.97 16.42 -11.30
CA TYR A 103 -7.84 17.28 -10.98
C TYR A 103 -7.24 17.93 -12.25
N SER A 104 -6.98 17.11 -13.27
CA SER A 104 -6.40 17.56 -14.54
C SER A 104 -7.33 18.50 -15.31
N LEU A 105 -8.65 18.29 -15.21
CA LEU A 105 -9.66 19.17 -15.78
C LEU A 105 -9.65 20.54 -15.09
N LEU A 106 -9.66 20.58 -13.76
CA LEU A 106 -9.63 21.83 -12.99
C LEU A 106 -8.32 22.61 -13.21
N ARG A 107 -7.20 21.90 -13.28
CA ARG A 107 -5.90 22.51 -13.60
C ARG A 107 -5.89 23.16 -14.99
N ARG A 108 -6.48 22.49 -16.00
CA ARG A 108 -6.63 23.06 -17.35
C ARG A 108 -7.57 24.27 -17.38
N LYS A 109 -8.57 24.32 -16.51
CA LYS A 109 -9.46 25.48 -16.32
C LYS A 109 -8.80 26.65 -15.57
N GLY A 110 -7.56 26.50 -15.12
CA GLY A 110 -6.81 27.57 -14.45
C GLY A 110 -7.01 27.65 -12.94
N TRP A 111 -7.60 26.63 -12.31
CA TRP A 111 -7.69 26.57 -10.84
C TRP A 111 -6.32 26.28 -10.23
N ARG A 112 -5.94 27.10 -9.24
CA ARG A 112 -4.73 26.90 -8.44
C ARG A 112 -5.02 25.99 -7.26
N PHE A 113 -4.21 24.94 -7.12
CA PHE A 113 -4.33 23.99 -6.02
C PHE A 113 -3.46 24.43 -4.83
N PRO A 114 -3.96 24.29 -3.59
CA PRO A 114 -3.16 24.47 -2.38
C PRO A 114 -1.95 23.54 -2.34
N GLU A 115 -0.87 23.99 -1.69
CA GLU A 115 0.20 23.09 -1.27
C GLU A 115 -0.31 22.21 -0.11
N LEU A 116 -0.01 20.91 -0.16
CA LEU A 116 -0.36 19.99 0.92
C LEU A 116 0.71 20.06 2.01
N GLU A 117 0.27 20.19 3.25
CA GLU A 117 1.14 19.95 4.40
C GLU A 117 1.44 18.44 4.51
N SER A 118 2.71 18.09 4.68
CA SER A 118 3.20 16.70 4.76
C SER A 118 2.51 15.87 5.84
N GLU A 119 2.01 16.53 6.90
CA GLU A 119 1.32 15.90 8.03
C GLU A 119 -0.06 15.34 7.64
N ASN A 120 -0.82 16.05 6.79
CA ASN A 120 -2.12 15.58 6.30
C ASN A 120 -1.97 14.34 5.41
N VAL A 121 -0.89 14.31 4.63
CA VAL A 121 -0.53 13.14 3.82
C VAL A 121 -0.22 11.95 4.72
N ALA A 122 0.58 12.12 5.79
CA ALA A 122 0.92 11.04 6.72
C ALA A 122 -0.30 10.46 7.48
N VAL A 123 -1.30 11.29 7.81
CA VAL A 123 -2.50 10.85 8.55
C VAL A 123 -3.45 10.00 7.69
N VAL A 124 -3.65 10.33 6.41
CA VAL A 124 -4.45 9.49 5.49
C VAL A 124 -3.80 8.13 5.25
N LEU A 125 -2.48 8.16 5.18
CA LEU A 125 -1.66 7.02 4.83
C LEU A 125 -1.62 5.98 5.96
N GLY A 126 -1.84 6.39 7.21
CA GLY A 126 -1.40 5.56 8.34
C GLY A 126 0.09 5.18 8.17
N PRO A 127 0.64 4.31 9.02
CA PRO A 127 1.95 3.75 8.75
C PRO A 127 1.87 2.81 7.53
N GLU A 128 2.19 3.34 6.34
CA GLU A 128 2.25 2.64 5.03
C GLU A 128 3.24 1.45 4.95
N ASP A 129 3.67 0.89 6.07
CA ASP A 129 4.62 -0.22 6.14
C ASP A 129 4.20 -1.25 7.21
N THR A 130 2.90 -1.35 7.52
CA THR A 130 2.39 -2.48 8.31
C THR A 130 2.21 -3.67 7.41
N LEU A 131 3.15 -4.62 7.46
CA LEU A 131 2.98 -5.99 6.96
C LEU A 131 1.55 -6.47 7.22
N LYS A 132 0.75 -6.63 6.17
CA LYS A 132 -0.60 -7.18 6.32
C LYS A 132 -0.50 -8.69 6.21
N SER A 133 -1.15 -9.41 7.12
CA SER A 133 -1.23 -10.87 7.02
C SER A 133 -1.88 -11.27 5.69
N ARG A 134 -1.49 -12.43 5.14
CA ARG A 134 -2.10 -13.05 3.94
C ARG A 134 -3.63 -13.00 4.00
N GLU A 135 -4.21 -13.40 5.13
CA GLU A 135 -5.66 -13.42 5.35
C GLU A 135 -6.29 -12.02 5.42
N GLU A 136 -5.54 -11.03 5.91
CA GLU A 136 -6.01 -9.65 6.00
C GLU A 136 -6.06 -8.98 4.63
N LEU A 137 -5.05 -9.26 3.80
CA LEU A 137 -4.97 -8.78 2.42
C LEU A 137 -6.06 -9.41 1.54
N GLU A 138 -6.29 -10.72 1.67
CA GLU A 138 -7.39 -11.41 0.98
C GLU A 138 -8.76 -10.87 1.39
N ARG A 139 -8.95 -10.57 2.68
CA ARG A 139 -10.19 -9.99 3.19
C ARG A 139 -10.43 -8.58 2.65
N GLU A 140 -9.39 -7.74 2.60
CA GLU A 140 -9.45 -6.40 2.01
C GLU A 140 -9.75 -6.46 0.51
N ASP A 141 -9.06 -7.33 -0.24
CA ASP A 141 -9.30 -7.52 -1.68
C ASP A 141 -10.70 -8.07 -1.95
N LEU A 142 -11.18 -8.99 -1.13
CA LEU A 142 -12.54 -9.49 -1.21
C LEU A 142 -13.56 -8.38 -0.89
N GLU A 143 -13.32 -7.56 0.13
CA GLU A 143 -14.18 -6.44 0.47
C GLU A 143 -14.21 -5.38 -0.63
N ALA A 144 -13.06 -5.07 -1.24
CA ALA A 144 -12.95 -4.18 -2.38
C ALA A 144 -13.71 -4.71 -3.59
N MET A 145 -13.52 -6.00 -3.92
CA MET A 145 -14.27 -6.67 -4.98
C MET A 145 -15.77 -6.67 -4.67
N GLN A 146 -16.18 -6.99 -3.45
CA GLN A 146 -17.59 -6.96 -3.06
C GLN A 146 -18.20 -5.56 -3.21
N ALA A 147 -17.50 -4.51 -2.79
CA ALA A 147 -17.95 -3.13 -2.94
C ALA A 147 -18.10 -2.76 -4.42
N LYS A 148 -17.13 -3.13 -5.25
CA LYS A 148 -17.18 -2.93 -6.71
C LYS A 148 -18.36 -3.67 -7.34
N LEU A 149 -18.58 -4.93 -6.95
CA LEU A 149 -19.71 -5.73 -7.41
C LEU A 149 -21.04 -5.07 -7.07
N GLN A 150 -21.21 -4.62 -5.83
CA GLN A 150 -22.44 -3.97 -5.38
C GLN A 150 -22.74 -2.70 -6.18
N GLU A 151 -21.74 -1.86 -6.45
CA GLU A 151 -21.93 -0.65 -7.25
C GLU A 151 -22.23 -0.95 -8.72
N LEU A 152 -21.55 -1.94 -9.32
CA LEU A 152 -21.84 -2.36 -10.70
C LEU A 152 -23.28 -2.89 -10.84
N LEU A 153 -23.74 -3.66 -9.85
CA LEU A 153 -25.13 -4.14 -9.80
C LEU A 153 -26.13 -3.00 -9.61
N ARG A 154 -25.78 -1.96 -8.85
CA ARG A 154 -26.62 -0.77 -8.64
C ARG A 154 -26.79 0.04 -9.93
N ARG A 155 -25.70 0.29 -10.67
CA ARG A 155 -25.74 1.05 -11.92
C ARG A 155 -26.51 0.33 -13.02
N ALA A 156 -26.52 -1.01 -12.98
CA ALA A 156 -27.31 -1.89 -13.84
C ALA A 156 -27.15 -1.62 -15.35
N THR A 157 -26.04 -1.00 -15.78
CA THR A 157 -25.79 -0.76 -17.20
C THR A 157 -25.31 -2.06 -17.87
N PRO A 158 -25.57 -2.27 -19.18
CA PRO A 158 -25.16 -3.50 -19.86
C PRO A 158 -23.64 -3.70 -19.94
N ARG A 159 -22.84 -2.65 -19.72
CA ARG A 159 -21.39 -2.74 -19.57
C ARG A 159 -21.02 -3.14 -18.14
N ASP A 160 -21.62 -2.48 -17.16
CA ASP A 160 -21.35 -2.74 -15.74
C ASP A 160 -21.80 -4.15 -15.33
N LEU A 161 -22.90 -4.66 -15.88
CA LEU A 161 -23.36 -6.04 -15.65
C LEU A 161 -22.38 -7.08 -16.21
N ARG A 162 -21.70 -6.79 -17.33
CA ARG A 162 -20.65 -7.67 -17.87
C ARG A 162 -19.44 -7.70 -16.96
N GLU A 163 -19.03 -6.55 -16.43
CA GLU A 163 -17.94 -6.44 -15.46
C GLU A 163 -18.32 -7.11 -14.13
N ALA A 164 -19.56 -6.93 -13.65
CA ALA A 164 -20.11 -7.58 -12.46
C ALA A 164 -20.11 -9.10 -12.60
N ASN A 165 -20.53 -9.63 -13.76
CA ASN A 165 -20.51 -11.07 -14.02
C ASN A 165 -19.10 -11.66 -13.99
N LYS A 166 -18.09 -10.92 -14.50
CA LYS A 166 -16.68 -11.35 -14.38
C LYS A 166 -16.22 -11.35 -12.93
N LEU A 167 -16.55 -10.30 -12.19
CA LEU A 167 -16.14 -10.14 -10.81
C LEU A 167 -16.79 -11.18 -9.88
N MET A 168 -18.06 -11.51 -10.14
CA MET A 168 -18.79 -12.55 -9.43
C MET A 168 -18.17 -13.94 -9.65
N LYS A 169 -17.67 -14.23 -10.85
CA LYS A 169 -16.93 -15.48 -11.13
C LYS A 169 -15.62 -15.58 -10.34
N ILE A 170 -14.92 -14.45 -10.16
CA ILE A 170 -13.67 -14.38 -9.40
C ILE A 170 -13.94 -14.58 -7.89
N ILE A 171 -14.95 -13.88 -7.36
CA ILE A 171 -15.37 -14.00 -5.94
C ILE A 171 -15.84 -15.42 -5.61
N THR A 172 -16.60 -16.05 -6.51
CA THR A 172 -17.15 -17.41 -6.28
C THR A 172 -16.15 -18.53 -6.54
N GLY A 173 -14.91 -18.20 -6.95
CA GLY A 173 -13.85 -19.18 -7.21
C GLY A 173 -14.09 -20.06 -8.46
N TYR A 174 -15.06 -19.70 -9.30
CA TYR A 174 -15.46 -20.50 -10.47
C TYR A 174 -14.43 -20.42 -11.61
N GLU A 175 -13.65 -19.33 -11.66
CA GLU A 175 -12.43 -19.25 -12.46
C GLU A 175 -11.24 -19.19 -11.49
N GLN A 176 -10.49 -20.29 -11.36
CA GLN A 176 -9.06 -20.26 -10.97
C GLN A 176 -8.26 -19.62 -12.11
N SER A 177 -8.67 -18.42 -12.55
CA SER A 177 -7.92 -17.71 -13.57
C SER A 177 -6.59 -17.29 -12.94
N SER A 178 -5.56 -17.38 -13.74
CA SER A 178 -4.20 -16.83 -13.61
C SER A 178 -4.11 -15.32 -13.31
N LYS A 179 -5.17 -14.74 -12.74
CA LYS A 179 -5.37 -13.34 -12.36
C LYS A 179 -5.78 -13.14 -10.90
N ARG A 180 -5.94 -14.21 -10.10
CA ARG A 180 -5.84 -14.00 -8.64
C ARG A 180 -4.42 -13.48 -8.37
N PRO A 181 -4.25 -12.35 -7.67
CA PRO A 181 -2.94 -11.96 -7.19
C PRO A 181 -2.36 -13.16 -6.44
N ASP A 182 -1.14 -13.53 -6.80
CA ASP A 182 -0.43 -14.60 -6.12
C ASP A 182 0.02 -14.02 -4.77
N TYR A 183 -0.87 -14.11 -3.78
CA TYR A 183 -0.68 -13.50 -2.47
C TYR A 183 0.61 -13.98 -1.80
N ASP A 184 1.05 -15.19 -2.14
CA ASP A 184 2.29 -15.78 -1.65
C ASP A 184 3.50 -15.01 -2.20
N LYS A 185 3.51 -14.69 -3.50
CA LYS A 185 4.57 -13.86 -4.10
C LYS A 185 4.56 -12.43 -3.59
N GLU A 186 3.39 -11.82 -3.45
CA GLU A 186 3.30 -10.45 -2.91
C GLU A 186 3.81 -10.41 -1.46
N TRP A 187 3.41 -11.38 -0.65
CA TRP A 187 3.90 -11.54 0.72
C TRP A 187 5.42 -11.73 0.76
N GLU A 188 5.97 -12.57 -0.12
CA GLU A 188 7.41 -12.76 -0.25
C GLU A 188 8.14 -11.45 -0.60
N THR A 189 7.62 -10.67 -1.55
CA THR A 189 8.24 -9.38 -1.92
C THR A 189 8.22 -8.36 -0.78
N GLU A 190 7.14 -8.32 0.00
CA GLU A 190 7.04 -7.44 1.17
C GLU A 190 8.02 -7.88 2.27
N LEU A 191 8.15 -9.20 2.49
CA LEU A 191 9.09 -9.77 3.45
C LEU A 191 10.55 -9.51 3.04
N GLN A 192 10.89 -9.70 1.77
CA GLN A 192 12.19 -9.35 1.19
C GLN A 192 12.47 -7.85 1.30
N GLY A 193 11.46 -7.00 1.10
CA GLY A 193 11.58 -5.56 1.26
C GLY A 193 11.97 -5.17 2.69
N ILE A 194 11.46 -5.87 3.69
CA ILE A 194 11.82 -5.63 5.10
C ILE A 194 13.20 -6.19 5.41
N GLU A 195 13.52 -7.40 4.93
CA GLU A 195 14.87 -7.95 5.02
C GLU A 195 15.91 -6.96 4.46
N ALA A 196 15.67 -6.40 3.27
CA ALA A 196 16.55 -5.40 2.67
C ALA A 196 16.65 -4.11 3.50
N LYS A 197 15.53 -3.61 4.06
CA LYS A 197 15.53 -2.44 4.96
C LYS A 197 16.37 -2.70 6.23
N VAL A 198 16.31 -3.92 6.78
CA VAL A 198 17.04 -4.31 7.99
C VAL A 198 18.53 -4.49 7.72
N VAL A 199 18.89 -5.10 6.59
CA VAL A 199 20.28 -5.23 6.15
C VAL A 199 20.89 -3.86 5.93
N LEU A 200 20.19 -2.95 5.23
CA LEU A 200 20.66 -1.59 5.00
C LEU A 200 20.79 -0.79 6.31
N LEU A 201 19.85 -0.94 7.24
CA LEU A 201 19.97 -0.35 8.58
C LEU A 201 21.20 -0.88 9.31
N THR A 202 21.46 -2.19 9.21
CA THR A 202 22.62 -2.84 9.82
C THR A 202 23.93 -2.34 9.22
N GLU A 203 24.00 -2.19 7.90
CA GLU A 203 25.16 -1.65 7.17
C GLU A 203 25.43 -0.18 7.56
N ILE A 204 24.38 0.65 7.62
CA ILE A 204 24.50 2.04 8.08
C ILE A 204 25.04 2.06 9.52
N LEU A 205 24.52 1.21 10.40
CA LEU A 205 24.97 1.11 11.79
C LEU A 205 26.41 0.62 11.93
N GLN A 206 26.89 -0.24 11.01
CA GLN A 206 28.29 -0.69 10.97
C GLN A 206 29.24 0.41 10.50
N SER A 207 28.80 1.26 9.56
CA SER A 207 29.58 2.38 9.04
C SER A 207 29.56 3.62 9.95
N ALA A 208 28.68 3.65 10.95
CA ALA A 208 28.48 4.81 11.82
C ALA A 208 29.49 4.86 12.97
N GLU A 209 30.14 6.01 13.15
CA GLU A 209 31.05 6.23 14.27
C GLU A 209 30.28 6.46 15.60
N PRO A 210 30.80 5.99 16.75
CA PRO A 210 30.14 6.18 18.04
C PRO A 210 29.97 7.66 18.38
N GLY A 211 28.73 8.10 18.61
CA GLY A 211 28.41 9.45 19.08
C GLY A 211 28.07 10.49 18.00
N VAL A 212 28.04 10.12 16.72
CA VAL A 212 27.50 10.98 15.65
C VAL A 212 25.99 10.78 15.56
N ARG A 213 25.22 11.88 15.51
CA ARG A 213 23.78 11.80 15.23
C ARG A 213 23.60 11.22 13.83
N LEU A 214 22.94 10.07 13.76
CA LEU A 214 22.56 9.43 12.51
C LEU A 214 21.67 10.37 11.68
N ASP A 215 21.87 10.33 10.36
CA ASP A 215 21.10 11.11 9.39
C ASP A 215 19.59 10.89 9.53
N ASP A 216 18.79 11.87 9.11
CA ASP A 216 17.32 11.80 9.13
C ASP A 216 16.78 10.57 8.38
N THR A 217 17.54 10.06 7.40
CA THR A 217 17.23 8.84 6.63
C THR A 217 17.31 7.59 7.50
N ALA A 218 18.35 7.45 8.33
CA ALA A 218 18.54 6.31 9.22
C ALA A 218 17.49 6.29 10.34
N GLN A 219 17.10 7.47 10.85
CA GLN A 219 16.02 7.60 11.84
C GLN A 219 14.66 7.20 11.25
N GLN A 220 14.37 7.59 9.99
CA GLN A 220 13.15 7.16 9.30
C GLN A 220 13.15 5.64 9.03
N LEU A 221 14.30 5.06 8.67
CA LEU A 221 14.43 3.61 8.49
C LEU A 221 14.22 2.85 9.80
N LEU A 222 14.79 3.33 10.90
CA LEU A 222 14.57 2.76 12.23
C LEU A 222 13.09 2.80 12.63
N ALA A 223 12.43 3.94 12.45
CA ALA A 223 11.00 4.08 12.75
C ALA A 223 10.16 3.07 11.96
N LYS A 224 10.49 2.87 10.68
CA LYS A 224 9.86 1.85 9.84
C LYS A 224 10.15 0.43 10.34
N CYS A 225 11.40 0.08 10.60
CA CYS A 225 11.78 -1.23 11.14
C CYS A 225 11.07 -1.54 12.48
N MET A 226 10.97 -0.57 13.40
CA MET A 226 10.24 -0.72 14.66
C MET A 226 8.74 -0.94 14.46
N SER A 227 8.13 -0.24 13.49
CA SER A 227 6.72 -0.46 13.14
C SER A 227 6.49 -1.85 12.53
N SER A 228 7.39 -2.31 11.66
CA SER A 228 7.38 -3.66 11.09
C SER A 228 7.60 -4.73 12.16
N GLN A 229 8.48 -4.50 13.14
CA GLN A 229 8.73 -5.42 14.26
C GLN A 229 7.46 -5.68 15.08
N SER A 230 6.73 -4.61 15.42
CA SER A 230 5.49 -4.70 16.21
C SER A 230 4.43 -5.53 15.48
N ARG A 231 4.44 -5.51 14.14
CA ARG A 231 3.52 -6.31 13.32
C ARG A 231 3.99 -7.75 13.13
N LEU A 232 5.29 -7.97 12.91
CA LEU A 232 5.89 -9.33 12.90
C LEU A 232 5.59 -10.07 14.19
N GLN A 233 5.68 -9.41 15.35
CA GLN A 233 5.31 -10.00 16.65
C GLN A 233 3.84 -10.44 16.70
N LYS A 234 2.92 -9.64 16.14
CA LYS A 234 1.49 -10.02 16.06
C LYS A 234 1.28 -11.21 15.11
N LEU A 235 1.94 -11.20 13.95
CA LEU A 235 1.85 -12.29 12.98
C LEU A 235 2.40 -13.61 13.55
N ILE A 236 3.53 -13.55 14.25
CA ILE A 236 4.10 -14.71 14.96
C ILE A 236 3.09 -15.25 15.97
N ALA A 237 2.48 -14.38 16.78
CA ALA A 237 1.46 -14.79 17.76
C ALA A 237 0.18 -15.36 17.12
N GLU A 238 -0.26 -14.81 15.98
CA GLU A 238 -1.40 -15.31 15.19
C GLU A 238 -1.09 -16.70 14.59
N SER A 239 0.12 -16.91 14.05
CA SER A 239 0.54 -18.20 13.49
C SER A 239 0.85 -19.28 14.54
N ASP A 240 1.34 -18.90 15.72
CA ASP A 240 1.64 -19.82 16.82
C ASP A 240 0.34 -20.37 17.44
N GLY A 241 -0.69 -19.53 17.56
CA GLY A 241 -2.02 -19.96 18.03
C GLY A 241 -2.77 -20.89 17.06
N GLN A 242 -2.41 -20.90 15.78
CA GLN A 242 -3.02 -21.75 14.75
C GLN A 242 -2.27 -23.09 14.57
N ALA A 243 -1.04 -23.19 15.09
CA ALA A 243 -0.17 -24.35 14.95
C ALA A 243 -0.54 -25.54 15.86
N ASP A 244 -1.42 -25.34 16.84
CA ASP A 244 -1.79 -26.37 17.83
C ASP A 244 -2.74 -27.47 17.27
N ASP A 245 -3.44 -27.23 16.15
CA ASP A 245 -4.48 -28.18 15.65
C ASP A 245 -4.08 -29.01 14.42
N ASN A 246 -2.97 -28.72 13.73
CA ASN A 246 -2.58 -29.44 12.50
C ASN A 246 -1.25 -30.20 12.64
N ASN A 247 -1.37 -31.52 12.81
CA ASN A 247 -0.29 -32.49 13.03
C ASN A 247 0.50 -32.81 11.73
N ALA A 248 0.87 -31.78 10.96
CA ALA A 248 1.76 -31.91 9.79
C ALA A 248 3.12 -31.29 10.12
N GLU A 249 4.16 -32.12 10.13
CA GLU A 249 5.53 -31.74 10.50
C GLU A 249 6.23 -30.86 9.44
N ASP A 250 5.64 -30.69 8.26
CA ASP A 250 6.20 -30.01 7.08
C ASP A 250 5.26 -28.94 6.47
N SER A 251 4.33 -28.37 7.24
CA SER A 251 3.48 -27.28 6.72
C SER A 251 4.33 -26.08 6.33
N GLU A 252 4.12 -25.57 5.12
CA GLU A 252 4.73 -24.33 4.60
C GLU A 252 4.64 -23.18 5.63
N GLU A 253 3.53 -23.15 6.37
CA GLU A 253 3.26 -22.27 7.53
C GLU A 253 4.36 -22.28 8.61
N LYS A 254 4.96 -23.44 8.93
CA LYS A 254 6.07 -23.54 9.91
C LYS A 254 7.37 -22.96 9.36
N ARG A 255 7.63 -23.09 8.06
CA ARG A 255 8.82 -22.50 7.41
C ARG A 255 8.69 -20.98 7.34
N GLU A 256 7.49 -20.49 7.06
CA GLU A 256 7.15 -19.08 7.10
C GLU A 256 7.30 -18.52 8.51
N LEU A 257 6.73 -19.18 9.53
CA LEU A 257 6.88 -18.81 10.93
C LEU A 257 8.36 -18.74 11.35
N ALA A 258 9.16 -19.75 11.01
CA ALA A 258 10.59 -19.76 11.29
C ALA A 258 11.31 -18.57 10.61
N ARG A 259 10.89 -18.18 9.39
CA ARG A 259 11.45 -17.01 8.70
C ARG A 259 11.03 -15.70 9.39
N LEU A 260 9.77 -15.57 9.82
CA LEU A 260 9.29 -14.39 10.55
C LEU A 260 10.01 -14.19 11.88
N ILE A 261 10.25 -15.27 12.62
CA ILE A 261 11.02 -15.24 13.88
C ILE A 261 12.44 -14.75 13.62
N ARG A 262 13.15 -15.32 12.63
CA ARG A 262 14.51 -14.87 12.26
C ARG A 262 14.55 -13.38 11.93
N LEU A 263 13.57 -12.89 11.17
CA LEU A 263 13.52 -11.47 10.80
C LEU A 263 13.25 -10.57 12.01
N ASN A 264 12.38 -10.99 12.93
CA ASN A 264 12.13 -10.26 14.17
C ASN A 264 13.39 -10.16 15.05
N ASP A 265 14.15 -11.25 15.15
CA ASP A 265 15.42 -11.26 15.88
C ASP A 265 16.44 -10.30 15.25
N LEU A 266 16.58 -10.32 13.92
CA LEU A 266 17.45 -9.39 13.18
C LEU A 266 17.05 -7.92 13.36
N ILE A 267 15.75 -7.61 13.32
CA ILE A 267 15.26 -6.25 13.61
C ILE A 267 15.55 -5.88 15.06
N GLY A 268 15.33 -6.80 16.00
CA GLY A 268 15.63 -6.62 17.41
C GLY A 268 17.10 -6.26 17.63
N ASP A 269 18.01 -6.98 16.98
CA ASP A 269 19.45 -6.72 17.04
C ASP A 269 19.82 -5.37 16.43
N ALA A 270 19.29 -5.03 15.25
CA ALA A 270 19.55 -3.73 14.62
C ALA A 270 19.02 -2.56 15.46
N VAL A 271 17.83 -2.68 16.04
CA VAL A 271 17.26 -1.67 16.95
C VAL A 271 18.08 -1.54 18.23
N GLN A 272 18.58 -2.65 18.77
CA GLN A 272 19.42 -2.64 19.97
C GLN A 272 20.79 -2.01 19.68
N ALA A 273 21.41 -2.35 18.55
CA ALA A 273 22.65 -1.74 18.08
C ALA A 273 22.51 -0.22 17.88
N TYR A 274 21.38 0.25 17.34
CA TYR A 274 21.07 1.68 17.25
C TYR A 274 21.01 2.35 18.64
N ARG A 275 20.30 1.74 19.60
CA ARG A 275 20.20 2.28 20.98
C ARG A 275 21.55 2.33 21.69
N ASP A 276 22.41 1.36 21.42
CA ASP A 276 23.74 1.29 22.01
C ASP A 276 24.69 2.32 21.37
N LEU A 277 24.54 2.61 20.07
CA LEU A 277 25.24 3.70 19.38
C LEU A 277 24.82 5.09 19.90
N GLU A 278 23.51 5.32 20.13
CA GLU A 278 23.02 6.57 20.75
C GLU A 278 23.56 6.77 22.17
N ARG A 279 23.87 5.68 22.88
CA ARG A 279 24.46 5.70 24.23
C ARG A 279 25.99 5.79 24.22
N GLY A 280 26.62 5.89 23.03
CA GLY A 280 28.07 6.02 22.88
C GLY A 280 28.85 4.71 23.10
N LYS A 281 28.19 3.55 22.98
CA LYS A 281 28.83 2.23 23.01
C LYS A 281 29.05 1.71 21.59
N THR A 282 30.04 0.86 21.39
CA THR A 282 30.22 0.13 20.12
C THR A 282 29.03 -0.79 19.89
N PRO A 283 28.41 -0.79 18.70
CA PRO A 283 27.28 -1.68 18.41
C PRO A 283 27.75 -3.14 18.45
N GLU A 284 27.14 -3.96 19.31
CA GLU A 284 27.32 -5.42 19.30
C GLU A 284 26.23 -6.05 18.43
N PHE A 285 26.61 -6.57 17.26
CA PHE A 285 25.71 -7.33 16.40
C PHE A 285 25.72 -8.80 16.83
N ARG A 286 24.71 -9.23 17.59
CA ARG A 286 24.65 -10.57 18.18
C ARG A 286 24.42 -11.69 17.16
N ASN A 287 23.69 -11.43 16.08
CA ASN A 287 23.42 -12.39 14.99
C ASN A 287 23.99 -11.95 13.63
N MET A 288 25.30 -11.70 13.56
CA MET A 288 25.96 -11.25 12.33
C MET A 288 25.92 -12.30 11.20
N ASP A 289 25.93 -13.59 11.53
CA ASP A 289 25.84 -14.70 10.56
C ASP A 289 24.47 -14.79 9.89
N ALA A 290 23.39 -14.43 10.60
CA ALA A 290 22.03 -14.43 10.05
C ALA A 290 21.80 -13.27 9.08
N ALA A 291 22.39 -12.09 9.34
CA ALA A 291 22.34 -10.95 8.42
C ALA A 291 23.13 -11.22 7.13
N SER A 292 24.31 -11.85 7.24
CA SER A 292 25.13 -12.28 6.09
C SER A 292 24.44 -13.39 5.26
N ALA A 293 23.75 -14.32 5.92
CA ALA A 293 22.97 -15.36 5.24
C ALA A 293 21.76 -14.80 4.46
N VAL A 294 21.08 -13.77 4.99
CA VAL A 294 19.98 -13.09 4.29
C VAL A 294 20.50 -12.28 3.09
N ALA A 295 21.64 -11.60 3.24
CA ALA A 295 22.30 -10.91 2.12
C ALA A 295 22.77 -11.89 1.02
N GLY A 296 23.29 -13.06 1.41
CA GLY A 296 23.66 -14.14 0.48
C GLY A 296 22.46 -14.75 -0.26
N ALA A 297 21.31 -14.90 0.41
CA ALA A 297 20.09 -15.41 -0.21
C ALA A 297 19.53 -14.46 -1.29
N GLN A 298 19.59 -13.14 -1.06
CA GLN A 298 19.18 -12.13 -2.05
C GLN A 298 20.08 -12.12 -3.30
N SER A 299 21.37 -12.40 -3.16
CA SER A 299 22.27 -12.53 -4.32
C SER A 299 22.01 -13.79 -5.14
N GLY A 300 21.63 -14.91 -4.49
CA GLY A 300 21.39 -16.19 -5.16
C GLY A 300 20.09 -16.23 -6.00
N GLU A 301 19.04 -15.51 -5.59
CA GLU A 301 17.80 -15.41 -6.38
C GLU A 301 17.96 -14.57 -7.65
N ASN A 302 18.83 -13.55 -7.63
CA ASN A 302 19.14 -12.74 -8.81
C ASN A 302 20.03 -13.47 -9.83
N GLU A 303 20.78 -14.48 -9.41
CA GLU A 303 21.61 -15.30 -10.31
C GLU A 303 20.84 -16.45 -10.98
N LEU A 304 19.63 -16.78 -10.50
CA LEU A 304 18.80 -17.86 -11.06
C LEU A 304 17.99 -17.44 -12.32
N ILE A 305 18.13 -16.18 -12.79
CA ILE A 305 17.57 -15.67 -14.06
C ILE A 305 18.71 -15.46 -15.07
N ALA A 306 19.59 -16.44 -15.23
CA ALA A 306 20.72 -16.33 -16.15
C ALA A 306 21.06 -17.62 -16.91
N TRP A 307 20.08 -18.49 -17.20
CA TRP A 307 20.35 -19.71 -17.99
C TRP A 307 19.19 -20.06 -18.92
N ASP A 308 19.13 -19.40 -20.09
CA ASP A 308 18.88 -20.07 -21.37
C ASP A 308 19.23 -19.15 -22.55
N ASP A 309 20.51 -19.14 -22.94
CA ASP A 309 20.92 -18.72 -24.29
C ASP A 309 22.18 -19.53 -24.67
N GLU A 310 21.97 -20.72 -25.20
CA GLU A 310 23.02 -21.58 -25.77
C GLU A 310 23.65 -20.89 -27.00
N PRO A 311 24.98 -20.73 -27.07
CA PRO A 311 25.63 -20.51 -28.35
C PRO A 311 25.90 -21.87 -29.01
N ALA A 312 25.23 -22.11 -30.15
CA ALA A 312 25.56 -23.21 -31.04
C ALA A 312 27.04 -23.14 -31.45
N SER A 313 27.77 -24.21 -31.13
CA SER A 313 29.14 -24.44 -31.54
C SER A 313 29.14 -25.03 -32.95
N ASP A 314 29.80 -24.37 -33.90
CA ASP A 314 30.14 -24.97 -35.19
C ASP A 314 31.67 -25.00 -35.32
N THR A 315 32.25 -26.08 -34.80
CA THR A 315 33.62 -26.50 -35.07
C THR A 315 33.67 -27.27 -36.39
N SER A 316 34.37 -26.73 -37.39
CA SER A 316 35.04 -27.56 -38.40
C SER A 316 36.51 -27.14 -38.52
N ALA A 317 37.37 -27.98 -37.96
CA ALA A 317 38.81 -27.89 -38.06
C ALA A 317 39.30 -28.72 -39.26
N GLY A 318 40.17 -28.11 -40.07
CA GLY A 318 41.46 -28.72 -40.40
C GLY A 318 41.65 -29.49 -41.71
N GLN A 319 42.67 -29.02 -42.45
CA GLN A 319 43.60 -29.75 -43.33
C GLN A 319 43.07 -30.09 -44.75
N THR A 320 43.81 -29.89 -45.85
CA THR A 320 45.23 -30.24 -46.09
C THR A 320 45.75 -29.54 -47.37
N GLN A 321 47.08 -29.41 -47.49
CA GLN A 321 47.94 -29.24 -48.68
C GLN A 321 47.24 -29.45 -50.05
N GLN A 322 47.43 -28.62 -51.08
CA GLN A 322 48.68 -28.29 -51.76
C GLN A 322 48.46 -27.09 -52.70
#